data_AF-A0AAJ5I153-F1
#
_entry.id   AF-A0AAJ5I153-F1
#
_cell.length_a   1.000
_cell.length_b   1.000
_cell.length_c   1.000
_cell.angle_alpha   90.00
_cell.angle_beta   90.00
_cell.angle_gamma   90.00
#
_symmetry.space_group_name_H-M   'P 1'
#
loop_
_entity.id
_entity.type
_entity.pdbx_description
1 polymer ?
#
loop_
_entity_poly.entity_id
_entity_poly.type
_entity_poly.pdbx_seq_one_letter_code
_entity_poly.pdbx_strand_id
1 'polypeptide(L)'
;MTAVRKLQPSPETHTVEGIAAMYAHELGGRAGREIQVRDYHLHFAEALLARDAYALNFLANGLNNVGKAVFTAVTGVQLPRTQSGTWATILEWAGVDPKQDDLKKAEHHLQVLHTSLCSRFSEVDRLTRFAESGYAQGFVQVIKDGRRYLMADASGKVGLNLSTRGLHGEHTRPYIEAYLAVQKIKVELGLQKEPVYVPADAPAGNHSPAPKPAPATQLTEQLGMGF
;
A
#
# COMPACT_ATOMS: atom_id res chain seq x y z
N MET A 1 -8.54 36.95 41.80
CA MET A 1 -8.84 36.62 40.38
C MET A 1 -7.53 36.56 39.64
N THR A 2 -6.94 35.37 39.52
CA THR A 2 -5.63 35.19 38.90
C THR A 2 -5.84 34.84 37.44
N ALA A 3 -5.41 35.73 36.54
CA ALA A 3 -5.54 35.55 35.10
C ALA A 3 -4.71 34.32 34.66
N VAL A 4 -5.40 33.32 34.09
CA VAL A 4 -4.77 32.19 33.42
C VAL A 4 -4.11 32.73 32.15
N ARG A 5 -2.79 32.86 32.18
CA ARG A 5 -1.97 33.26 31.05
C ARG A 5 -2.10 32.16 29.99
N LYS A 6 -2.83 32.43 28.90
CA LYS A 6 -2.78 31.61 27.68
C LYS A 6 -1.33 31.61 27.22
N LEU A 7 -0.65 30.47 27.36
CA LEU A 7 0.61 30.21 26.68
C LEU A 7 0.33 30.26 25.18
N GLN A 8 0.68 31.37 24.53
CA GLN A 8 0.93 31.37 23.10
C GLN A 8 2.31 30.72 22.92
N PRO A 9 2.42 29.54 22.27
CA PRO A 9 3.73 29.01 21.95
C PRO A 9 4.38 29.89 20.87
N SER A 10 5.58 30.37 21.18
CA SER A 10 6.55 30.96 20.26
C SER A 10 6.83 29.99 19.10
N PRO A 11 7.15 30.45 17.87
CA PRO A 11 7.50 29.59 16.73
C PRO A 11 8.90 28.96 16.88
N GLU A 12 9.26 28.54 18.08
CA GLU A 12 10.42 27.73 18.35
C GLU A 12 10.17 26.35 17.76
N THR A 13 11.05 25.94 16.86
CA THR A 13 11.13 24.61 16.23
C THR A 13 10.51 23.55 17.11
N HIS A 14 9.29 23.11 16.77
CA HIS A 14 8.62 22.05 17.52
C HIS A 14 9.54 20.82 17.51
N THR A 15 10.21 20.53 18.63
CA THR A 15 11.05 19.33 18.75
C THR A 15 10.17 18.12 19.01
N VAL A 16 10.71 16.92 18.77
CA VAL A 16 10.03 15.65 19.07
C VAL A 16 9.62 15.62 20.55
N GLU A 17 10.53 15.99 21.45
CA GLU A 17 10.32 16.00 22.89
C GLU A 17 9.27 17.04 23.31
N GLY A 18 9.28 18.22 22.69
CA GLY A 18 8.34 19.29 22.99
C GLY A 18 6.90 18.92 22.62
N ILE A 19 6.70 18.34 21.43
CA ILE A 19 5.38 17.85 21.00
C ILE A 19 4.93 16.66 21.87
N ALA A 20 5.84 15.72 22.17
CA ALA A 20 5.52 14.56 22.99
C ALA A 20 5.12 14.96 24.42
N ALA A 21 5.80 15.95 25.00
CA ALA A 21 5.44 16.52 26.30
C ALA A 21 4.07 17.22 26.27
N MET A 22 3.77 17.97 25.19
CA MET A 22 2.45 18.57 25.00
C MET A 22 1.34 17.50 24.96
N TYR A 23 1.57 16.40 24.25
CA TYR A 23 0.61 15.29 24.22
C TYR A 23 0.44 14.67 25.62
N ALA A 24 1.53 14.32 26.31
CA ALA A 24 1.45 13.75 27.64
C ALA A 24 0.73 14.68 28.64
N HIS A 25 0.97 15.99 28.56
CA HIS A 25 0.31 17.00 29.38
C HIS A 25 -1.20 17.06 29.13
N GLU A 26 -1.63 17.15 27.87
CA GLU A 26 -3.06 17.19 27.50
C GLU A 26 -3.80 15.91 27.92
N LEU A 27 -3.14 14.76 27.81
CA LEU A 27 -3.69 13.49 28.29
C LEU A 27 -3.81 13.48 29.82
N GLY A 28 -2.79 13.98 30.53
CA GLY A 28 -2.77 14.07 31.99
C GLY A 28 -3.83 15.02 32.55
N GLY A 29 -4.03 16.18 31.90
CA GLY A 29 -5.07 17.14 32.26
C GLY A 29 -6.48 16.54 32.23
N ARG A 30 -6.77 15.66 31.25
CA ARG A 30 -8.05 14.93 31.21
C ARG A 30 -8.16 13.81 32.23
N ALA A 31 -7.04 13.17 32.56
CA ALA A 31 -7.00 12.09 33.53
C ALA A 31 -6.90 12.58 34.99
N GLY A 32 -6.75 13.90 35.22
CA GLY A 32 -6.56 14.49 36.54
C GLY A 32 -5.23 14.10 37.22
N ARG A 33 -4.23 13.67 36.44
CA ARG A 33 -2.92 13.26 36.95
C ARG A 33 -1.82 13.59 35.97
N GLU A 34 -0.60 13.75 36.47
CA GLU A 34 0.56 13.88 35.60
C GLU A 34 0.83 12.55 34.87
N ILE A 35 1.11 12.64 33.57
CA ILE A 35 1.47 11.51 32.72
C ILE A 35 2.87 11.76 32.19
N GLN A 36 3.76 10.80 32.42
CA GLN A 36 5.11 10.84 31.84
C GLN A 36 5.06 10.61 30.33
N VAL A 37 6.00 11.22 29.61
CA VAL A 37 6.25 10.93 28.20
C VAL A 37 6.57 9.44 28.04
N ARG A 38 6.08 8.87 26.95
CA ARG A 38 6.13 7.43 26.61
C ARG A 38 6.34 7.32 25.11
N ASP A 39 6.80 6.17 24.65
CA ASP A 39 7.18 5.94 23.25
C ASP A 39 6.08 6.34 22.25
N TYR A 40 4.81 6.07 22.54
CA TYR A 40 3.73 6.46 21.61
C TYR A 40 3.57 7.98 21.46
N HIS A 41 3.94 8.76 22.48
CA HIS A 41 3.95 10.23 22.37
C HIS A 41 5.08 10.70 21.45
N LEU A 42 6.24 10.05 21.54
CA LEU A 42 7.40 10.33 20.68
C LEU A 42 7.10 9.95 19.23
N HIS A 43 6.56 8.75 18.99
CA HIS A 43 6.15 8.33 17.64
C HIS A 43 5.12 9.27 17.01
N PHE A 44 4.17 9.78 17.79
CA PHE A 44 3.22 10.79 17.31
C PHE A 44 3.93 12.10 16.89
N ALA A 45 4.88 12.56 17.70
CA ALA A 45 5.64 13.77 17.43
C ALA A 45 6.53 13.61 16.18
N GLU A 46 7.20 12.47 16.03
CA GLU A 46 7.97 12.11 14.84
C GLU A 46 7.08 12.09 13.59
N ALA A 47 5.92 11.43 13.67
CA ALA A 47 4.96 11.38 12.56
C ALA A 47 4.44 12.77 12.16
N LEU A 48 4.19 13.65 13.14
CA LEU A 48 3.83 15.04 12.90
C LEU A 48 4.93 15.81 12.16
N LEU A 49 6.17 15.71 12.62
CA LEU A 49 7.29 16.44 12.02
C LEU A 49 7.67 15.89 10.64
N ALA A 50 7.56 14.59 10.44
CA ALA A 50 7.78 13.93 9.16
C ALA A 50 6.62 14.09 8.17
N ARG A 51 5.49 14.70 8.59
CA ARG A 51 4.22 14.74 7.84
C ARG A 51 3.74 13.35 7.38
N ASP A 52 3.94 12.34 8.22
CA ASP A 52 3.50 10.98 7.93
C ASP A 52 2.01 10.82 8.25
N ALA A 53 1.16 11.05 7.23
CA ALA A 53 -0.29 10.88 7.35
C ALA A 53 -0.69 9.49 7.86
N TYR A 54 0.02 8.44 7.46
CA TYR A 54 -0.40 7.06 7.73
C TYR A 54 -0.08 6.65 9.16
N ALA A 55 1.05 7.10 9.70
CA ALA A 55 1.34 7.00 11.13
C ALA A 55 0.33 7.78 11.99
N LEU A 56 -0.30 8.82 11.43
CA LEU A 56 -1.33 9.65 12.08
C LEU A 56 -2.78 9.19 11.81
N ASN A 57 -3.00 8.10 11.06
CA ASN A 57 -4.34 7.56 10.73
C ASN A 57 -5.22 7.41 11.97
N PHE A 58 -4.66 6.98 13.10
CA PHE A 58 -5.42 6.77 14.33
C PHE A 58 -6.17 8.03 14.82
N LEU A 59 -5.76 9.24 14.42
CA LEU A 59 -6.50 10.47 14.69
C LEU A 59 -7.87 10.49 14.02
N ALA A 60 -8.04 9.82 12.89
CA ALA A 60 -9.32 9.66 12.22
C ALA A 60 -10.29 8.77 13.00
N ASN A 61 -9.81 7.97 13.96
CA ASN A 61 -10.68 7.30 14.92
C ASN A 61 -11.32 8.36 15.81
N GLY A 62 -12.64 8.54 15.70
CA GLY A 62 -13.40 9.66 16.28
C GLY A 62 -13.32 9.84 17.80
N LEU A 63 -12.62 8.95 18.51
CA LEU A 63 -12.41 8.96 19.95
C LEU A 63 -11.13 9.69 20.39
N ASN A 64 -10.14 9.92 19.50
CA ASN A 64 -8.86 10.50 19.91
C ASN A 64 -8.84 12.04 19.91
N ASN A 65 -9.66 12.64 20.80
CA ASN A 65 -9.77 14.09 20.91
C ASN A 65 -8.48 14.77 21.39
N VAL A 66 -7.63 14.06 22.15
CA VAL A 66 -6.36 14.60 22.66
C VAL A 66 -5.36 14.75 21.52
N GLY A 67 -5.13 13.67 20.75
CA GLY A 67 -4.24 13.72 19.60
C GLY A 67 -4.67 14.77 18.58
N LYS A 68 -5.99 14.94 18.36
CA LYS A 68 -6.52 15.99 17.48
C LYS A 68 -6.23 17.41 17.99
N ALA A 69 -6.31 17.63 19.31
CA ALA A 69 -6.01 18.92 19.92
C ALA A 69 -4.53 19.27 19.78
N VAL A 70 -3.64 18.31 20.05
CA VAL A 70 -2.19 18.49 19.90
C VAL A 70 -1.82 18.71 18.43
N PHE A 71 -2.38 17.92 17.51
CA PHE A 71 -2.21 18.11 16.07
C PHE A 71 -2.60 19.54 15.66
N THR A 72 -3.77 20.02 16.10
CA THR A 72 -4.25 21.37 15.78
C THR A 72 -3.34 22.45 16.38
N ALA A 73 -2.87 22.26 17.61
CA ALA A 73 -1.98 23.21 18.29
C ALA A 73 -0.61 23.34 17.60
N VAL A 74 -0.06 22.22 17.11
CA VAL A 74 1.25 22.17 16.45
C VAL A 74 1.17 22.60 14.98
N THR A 75 0.14 22.17 14.27
CA THR A 75 0.04 22.39 12.81
C THR A 75 -0.77 23.63 12.42
N GLY A 76 -1.60 24.15 13.32
CA GLY A 76 -2.61 25.16 13.02
C GLY A 76 -3.81 24.64 12.22
N VAL A 77 -3.84 23.35 11.85
CA VAL A 77 -4.89 22.76 11.01
C VAL A 77 -5.98 22.15 11.89
N GLN A 78 -7.21 22.63 11.69
CA GLN A 78 -8.36 22.17 12.45
C GLN A 78 -8.88 20.83 11.89
N LEU A 79 -8.86 19.78 12.73
CA LEU A 79 -9.40 18.48 12.34
C LEU A 79 -10.93 18.40 12.56
N PRO A 80 -11.72 17.95 11.56
CA PRO A 80 -13.15 17.69 11.72
C PRO A 80 -13.49 16.63 12.78
N ARG A 81 -14.75 16.58 13.19
CA ARG A 81 -15.25 15.55 14.11
C ARG A 81 -15.50 14.20 13.41
N THR A 82 -15.83 14.22 12.12
CA THR A 82 -16.09 13.01 11.34
C THR A 82 -14.79 12.29 11.00
N GLN A 83 -14.83 10.95 10.97
CA GLN A 83 -13.67 10.12 10.61
C GLN A 83 -13.17 10.44 9.20
N SER A 84 -14.08 10.45 8.22
CA SER A 84 -13.75 10.75 6.81
C SER A 84 -13.17 12.15 6.64
N GLY A 85 -13.76 13.16 7.30
CA GLY A 85 -13.26 14.53 7.25
C GLY A 85 -11.89 14.68 7.90
N THR A 86 -11.66 14.01 9.03
CA THR A 86 -10.34 13.98 9.70
C THR A 86 -9.28 13.39 8.78
N TRP A 87 -9.57 12.23 8.17
CA TRP A 87 -8.63 11.56 7.28
C TRP A 87 -8.28 12.43 6.07
N ALA A 88 -9.30 12.99 5.39
CA ALA A 88 -9.09 13.88 4.24
C ALA A 88 -8.21 15.09 4.60
N THR A 89 -8.46 15.70 5.77
CA THR A 89 -7.67 16.87 6.23
C THR A 89 -6.21 16.50 6.53
N ILE A 90 -5.96 15.31 7.12
CA ILE A 90 -4.60 14.83 7.40
C ILE A 90 -3.84 14.55 6.09
N LEU A 91 -4.50 13.92 5.11
CA LEU A 91 -3.90 13.67 3.79
C LEU A 91 -3.53 14.97 3.08
N GLU A 92 -4.44 15.94 3.06
CA GLU A 92 -4.22 17.26 2.47
C GLU A 92 -3.05 17.98 3.14
N TRP A 93 -3.03 18.03 4.48
CA TRP A 93 -1.95 18.65 5.25
C TRP A 93 -0.59 17.98 5.00
N ALA A 94 -0.57 16.65 4.89
CA ALA A 94 0.63 15.88 4.60
C ALA A 94 1.09 15.99 3.14
N GLY A 95 0.27 16.53 2.25
CA GLY A 95 0.55 16.62 0.82
C GLY A 95 0.49 15.26 0.11
N VAL A 96 -0.32 14.33 0.61
CA VAL A 96 -0.50 13.01 0.00
C VAL A 96 -1.37 13.15 -1.25
N ASP A 97 -0.86 12.68 -2.38
CA ASP A 97 -1.62 12.57 -3.62
C ASP A 97 -2.80 11.59 -3.42
N PRO A 98 -4.05 11.99 -3.73
CA PRO A 98 -5.21 11.10 -3.66
C PRO A 98 -4.98 9.73 -4.32
N LYS A 99 -4.25 9.68 -5.45
CA LYS A 99 -3.96 8.42 -6.14
C LYS A 99 -2.99 7.52 -5.36
N GLN A 100 -2.07 8.10 -4.60
CA GLN A 100 -1.19 7.34 -3.71
C GLN A 100 -1.95 6.78 -2.52
N ASP A 101 -2.91 7.53 -1.98
CA ASP A 101 -3.81 7.02 -0.94
C ASP A 101 -4.70 5.88 -1.46
N ASP A 102 -5.22 6.02 -2.69
CA ASP A 102 -5.98 4.95 -3.34
C ASP A 102 -5.14 3.69 -3.56
N LEU A 103 -3.85 3.83 -3.93
CA LEU A 103 -2.93 2.70 -4.02
C LEU A 103 -2.78 2.01 -2.66
N LYS A 104 -2.52 2.76 -1.58
CA LYS A 104 -2.37 2.16 -0.25
C LYS A 104 -3.64 1.46 0.23
N LYS A 105 -4.82 2.04 -0.03
CA LYS A 105 -6.11 1.39 0.28
C LYS A 105 -6.29 0.09 -0.51
N ALA A 106 -5.95 0.10 -1.79
CA ALA A 106 -6.05 -1.09 -2.64
C ALA A 106 -5.08 -2.19 -2.19
N GLU A 107 -3.83 -1.84 -1.83
CA GLU A 107 -2.83 -2.78 -1.29
C GLU A 107 -3.27 -3.35 0.06
N HIS A 108 -3.82 -2.52 0.95
CA HIS A 108 -4.36 -2.99 2.22
C HIS A 108 -5.56 -3.94 2.01
N HIS A 109 -6.48 -3.60 1.10
CA HIS A 109 -7.62 -4.46 0.78
C HIS A 109 -7.16 -5.82 0.23
N LEU A 110 -6.20 -5.83 -0.69
CA LEU A 110 -5.57 -7.04 -1.22
C LEU A 110 -4.94 -7.89 -0.09
N GLN A 111 -4.22 -7.25 0.84
CA GLN A 111 -3.61 -7.93 1.99
C GLN A 111 -4.66 -8.55 2.91
N VAL A 112 -5.75 -7.85 3.20
CA VAL A 112 -6.86 -8.38 4.02
C VAL A 112 -7.48 -9.62 3.37
N LEU A 113 -7.74 -9.56 2.05
CA LEU A 113 -8.24 -10.71 1.30
C LEU A 113 -7.25 -11.87 1.30
N HIS A 114 -5.96 -11.59 1.12
CA HIS A 114 -4.90 -12.59 1.20
C HIS A 114 -4.91 -13.31 2.56
N THR A 115 -4.84 -12.56 3.66
CA THR A 115 -4.87 -13.11 5.01
C THR A 115 -6.16 -13.90 5.29
N SER A 116 -7.31 -13.42 4.81
CA SER A 116 -8.58 -14.14 4.93
C SER A 116 -8.61 -15.45 4.14
N LEU A 117 -7.94 -15.50 2.99
CA LEU A 117 -7.82 -16.73 2.20
C LEU A 117 -6.85 -17.71 2.84
N CYS A 118 -5.71 -17.25 3.35
CA CYS A 118 -4.71 -18.12 4.00
C CYS A 118 -5.27 -18.83 5.23
N SER A 119 -6.23 -18.23 5.93
CA SER A 119 -6.89 -18.90 7.07
C SER A 119 -7.88 -20.00 6.65
N ARG A 120 -8.25 -20.06 5.37
CA ARG A 120 -9.29 -20.97 4.85
C ARG A 120 -8.77 -21.98 3.83
N PHE A 121 -7.71 -21.65 3.10
CA PHE A 121 -7.18 -22.45 2.01
C PHE A 121 -5.66 -22.55 2.12
N SER A 122 -5.11 -23.73 1.84
CA SER A 122 -3.66 -23.98 1.81
C SER A 122 -2.99 -23.59 0.49
N GLU A 123 -3.77 -23.39 -0.58
CA GLU A 123 -3.24 -23.18 -1.94
C GLU A 123 -3.17 -21.71 -2.37
N VAL A 124 -3.20 -20.76 -1.43
CA VAL A 124 -3.23 -19.31 -1.74
C VAL A 124 -2.00 -18.88 -2.54
N ASP A 125 -0.82 -19.42 -2.28
CA ASP A 125 0.38 -19.13 -3.06
C ASP A 125 0.23 -19.48 -4.55
N ARG A 126 -0.51 -20.55 -4.86
CA ARG A 126 -0.80 -20.92 -6.26
C ARG A 126 -1.72 -19.91 -6.91
N LEU A 127 -2.72 -19.41 -6.18
CA LEU A 127 -3.62 -18.35 -6.63
C LEU A 127 -2.84 -17.04 -6.89
N THR A 128 -1.95 -16.65 -5.98
CA THR A 128 -1.12 -15.46 -6.14
C THR A 128 -0.24 -15.56 -7.40
N ARG A 129 0.46 -16.68 -7.58
CA ARG A 129 1.26 -16.92 -8.81
C ARG A 129 0.39 -16.95 -10.07
N PHE A 130 -0.82 -17.49 -9.98
CA PHE A 130 -1.77 -17.48 -11.10
C PHE A 130 -2.14 -16.05 -11.49
N ALA A 131 -2.49 -15.19 -10.52
CA ALA A 131 -2.81 -13.79 -10.78
C ALA A 131 -1.61 -13.01 -11.33
N GLU A 132 -0.42 -13.21 -10.76
CA GLU A 132 0.82 -12.57 -11.21
C GLU A 132 1.18 -12.97 -12.64
N SER A 133 1.20 -14.28 -12.92
CA SER A 133 1.52 -14.79 -14.25
C SER A 133 0.47 -14.42 -15.30
N GLY A 134 -0.82 -14.39 -14.93
CA GLY A 134 -1.89 -13.94 -15.80
C GLY A 134 -1.75 -12.46 -16.15
N TYR A 135 -1.47 -11.61 -15.16
CA TYR A 135 -1.23 -10.19 -15.42
C TYR A 135 0.01 -9.96 -16.30
N ALA A 136 1.11 -10.66 -16.02
CA ALA A 136 2.33 -10.58 -16.83
C ALA A 136 2.11 -11.00 -18.30
N GLN A 137 1.14 -11.89 -18.56
CA GLN A 137 0.74 -12.29 -19.91
C GLN A 137 -0.20 -11.29 -20.60
N GLY A 138 -0.63 -10.21 -19.92
CA GLY A 138 -1.54 -9.20 -20.48
C GLY A 138 -3.01 -9.41 -20.16
N PHE A 139 -3.36 -10.29 -19.21
CA PHE A 139 -4.73 -10.39 -18.70
C PHE A 139 -4.93 -9.39 -17.55
N VAL A 140 -5.51 -8.23 -17.87
CA VAL A 140 -5.51 -7.04 -16.99
C VAL A 140 -6.85 -6.73 -16.33
N GLN A 141 -7.91 -7.46 -16.66
CA GLN A 141 -9.25 -7.21 -16.10
C GLN A 141 -10.01 -8.51 -15.81
N VAL A 142 -10.99 -8.45 -14.92
CA VAL A 142 -11.98 -9.53 -14.74
C VAL A 142 -13.26 -9.14 -15.45
N ILE A 143 -13.75 -10.01 -16.34
CA ILE A 143 -15.03 -9.84 -17.03
C ILE A 143 -15.96 -11.01 -16.75
N LYS A 144 -17.25 -10.78 -16.89
CA LYS A 144 -18.27 -11.83 -16.88
C LYS A 144 -18.61 -12.19 -18.32
N ASP A 145 -18.38 -13.45 -18.68
CA ASP A 145 -18.74 -14.02 -19.99
C ASP A 145 -19.80 -15.11 -19.78
N GLY A 146 -21.05 -14.76 -20.03
CA GLY A 146 -22.22 -15.60 -19.74
C GLY A 146 -22.31 -15.98 -18.25
N ARG A 147 -22.08 -17.26 -17.94
CA ARG A 147 -22.08 -17.80 -16.57
C ARG A 147 -20.69 -17.90 -15.94
N ARG A 148 -19.64 -17.54 -16.68
CA ARG A 148 -18.24 -17.69 -16.26
C ARG A 148 -17.65 -16.32 -15.96
N TYR A 149 -16.65 -16.31 -15.09
CA TYR A 149 -15.78 -15.16 -14.91
C TYR A 149 -14.44 -15.46 -15.56
N LEU A 150 -13.92 -14.51 -16.33
CA LEU A 150 -12.65 -14.63 -17.03
C LEU A 150 -11.70 -13.54 -16.53
N MET A 151 -10.44 -13.89 -16.33
CA MET A 151 -9.35 -12.92 -16.28
C MET A 151 -8.91 -12.65 -17.72
N ALA A 152 -9.33 -11.53 -18.27
CA ALA A 152 -9.29 -11.22 -19.68
C ALA A 152 -8.26 -10.14 -20.03
N ASP A 153 -7.87 -10.13 -21.30
CA ASP A 153 -7.04 -9.10 -21.89
C ASP A 153 -7.77 -7.75 -21.92
N ALA A 154 -7.06 -6.67 -22.23
CA ALA A 154 -7.64 -5.33 -22.30
C ALA A 154 -8.83 -5.23 -23.28
N SER A 155 -8.84 -6.03 -24.36
CA SER A 155 -9.96 -6.04 -25.32
C SER A 155 -11.16 -6.88 -24.88
N GLY A 156 -11.00 -7.71 -23.84
CA GLY A 156 -12.04 -8.61 -23.33
C GLY A 156 -12.37 -9.79 -24.24
N LYS A 157 -11.53 -10.09 -25.24
CA LYS A 157 -11.76 -11.15 -26.24
C LYS A 157 -11.13 -12.48 -25.84
N VAL A 158 -10.03 -12.44 -25.09
CA VAL A 158 -9.29 -13.64 -24.66
C VAL A 158 -9.17 -13.60 -23.14
N GLY A 159 -9.38 -14.73 -22.47
CA GLY A 159 -9.24 -14.77 -21.03
C GLY A 159 -9.10 -16.16 -20.43
N LEU A 160 -8.52 -16.19 -19.23
CA LEU A 160 -8.37 -17.38 -18.40
C LEU A 160 -9.63 -17.56 -17.56
N ASN A 161 -10.22 -18.75 -17.61
CA ASN A 161 -11.45 -19.03 -16.87
C ASN A 161 -11.18 -19.13 -15.37
N LEU A 162 -11.87 -18.30 -14.58
CA LEU A 162 -11.79 -18.28 -13.11
C LEU A 162 -12.80 -19.22 -12.45
N SER A 163 -13.74 -19.76 -13.23
CA SER A 163 -14.78 -20.68 -12.77
C SER A 163 -14.39 -22.16 -12.93
N THR A 164 -13.16 -22.45 -13.38
CA THR A 164 -12.66 -23.83 -13.51
C THR A 164 -12.37 -24.48 -12.16
N ARG A 165 -12.49 -25.81 -12.13
CA ARG A 165 -12.25 -26.67 -10.97
C ARG A 165 -10.83 -26.44 -10.43
N GLY A 166 -10.69 -26.19 -9.13
CA GLY A 166 -9.39 -25.98 -8.46
C GLY A 166 -9.09 -24.52 -8.05
N LEU A 167 -9.80 -23.53 -8.61
CA LEU A 167 -9.59 -22.12 -8.24
C LEU A 167 -10.58 -21.61 -7.19
N HIS A 168 -11.48 -22.42 -6.64
CA HIS A 168 -12.52 -21.98 -5.68
C HIS A 168 -13.21 -20.65 -6.08
N GLY A 169 -13.55 -20.52 -7.37
CA GLY A 169 -13.74 -19.24 -8.07
C GLY A 169 -14.52 -18.13 -7.35
N GLU A 170 -15.61 -18.44 -6.64
CA GLU A 170 -16.35 -17.40 -5.91
C GLU A 170 -15.59 -16.82 -4.71
N HIS A 171 -14.75 -17.62 -4.05
CA HIS A 171 -13.96 -17.21 -2.90
C HIS A 171 -12.65 -16.50 -3.30
N THR A 172 -12.06 -16.88 -4.43
CA THR A 172 -10.76 -16.37 -4.88
C THR A 172 -10.87 -15.22 -5.88
N ARG A 173 -11.98 -15.10 -6.62
CA ARG A 173 -12.21 -13.99 -7.56
C ARG A 173 -12.02 -12.62 -6.92
N PRO A 174 -12.53 -12.31 -5.71
CA PRO A 174 -12.30 -11.02 -5.07
C PRO A 174 -10.81 -10.69 -4.90
N TYR A 175 -9.97 -11.69 -4.63
CA TYR A 175 -8.53 -11.50 -4.53
C TYR A 175 -7.89 -11.15 -5.88
N ILE A 176 -8.31 -11.82 -6.97
CA ILE A 176 -7.84 -11.52 -8.32
C ILE A 176 -8.28 -10.12 -8.75
N GLU A 177 -9.53 -9.74 -8.49
CA GLU A 177 -10.06 -8.39 -8.75
C GLU A 177 -9.27 -7.32 -7.99
N ALA A 178 -9.01 -7.53 -6.69
CA ALA A 178 -8.22 -6.62 -5.88
C ALA A 178 -6.75 -6.52 -6.36
N TYR A 179 -6.15 -7.64 -6.77
CA TYR A 179 -4.81 -7.67 -7.32
C TYR A 179 -4.73 -6.81 -8.59
N LEU A 180 -5.65 -7.00 -9.53
CA LEU A 180 -5.69 -6.22 -10.77
C LEU A 180 -5.99 -4.74 -10.52
N ALA A 181 -6.82 -4.41 -9.52
CA ALA A 181 -7.05 -3.02 -9.12
C ALA A 181 -5.75 -2.34 -8.65
N VAL A 182 -4.93 -3.01 -7.84
CA VAL A 182 -3.60 -2.51 -7.44
C VAL A 182 -2.73 -2.27 -8.67
N GLN A 183 -2.68 -3.24 -9.60
CA GLN A 183 -1.86 -3.11 -10.80
C GLN A 183 -2.29 -1.93 -11.68
N LYS A 184 -3.60 -1.73 -11.85
CA LYS A 184 -4.17 -0.62 -12.60
C LYS A 184 -3.76 0.73 -12.00
N ILE A 185 -3.87 0.90 -10.68
CA ILE A 185 -3.46 2.14 -10.01
C ILE A 185 -1.94 2.37 -10.18
N LYS A 186 -1.11 1.32 -10.10
CA LYS A 186 0.33 1.42 -10.35
C LYS A 186 0.64 1.89 -11.77
N VAL A 187 -0.13 1.46 -12.77
CA VAL A 187 -0.03 1.96 -14.16
C VAL A 187 -0.45 3.43 -14.24
N GLU A 188 -1.57 3.81 -13.64
CA GLU A 188 -2.08 5.19 -13.65
C GLU A 188 -1.15 6.18 -12.94
N LEU A 189 -0.37 5.71 -11.95
CA LEU A 189 0.69 6.45 -11.27
C LEU A 189 2.03 6.43 -12.03
N GLY A 190 2.14 5.70 -13.14
CA GLY A 190 3.38 5.56 -13.92
C GLY A 190 4.47 4.73 -13.23
N LEU A 191 4.13 3.98 -12.18
CA LEU A 191 5.07 3.12 -11.45
C LEU A 191 5.46 1.87 -12.25
N GLN A 192 4.63 1.48 -13.22
CA GLN A 192 4.88 0.38 -14.14
C GLN A 192 4.14 0.58 -15.47
N LYS A 193 4.55 -0.18 -16.49
CA LYS A 193 3.82 -0.26 -17.76
C LYS A 193 2.79 -1.37 -17.71
N GLU A 194 1.63 -1.14 -18.33
CA GLU A 194 0.62 -2.19 -18.49
C GLU A 194 1.12 -3.28 -19.48
N PRO A 195 1.07 -4.56 -19.09
CA PRO A 195 1.40 -5.65 -20.01
C PRO A 195 0.37 -5.76 -21.14
N VAL A 196 0.86 -5.98 -22.36
CA VAL A 196 0.02 -6.20 -23.54
C VAL A 196 -0.05 -7.68 -23.82
N TYR A 197 -1.27 -8.19 -24.03
CA TYR A 197 -1.45 -9.58 -24.41
C TYR A 197 -0.83 -9.88 -25.78
N VAL A 198 0.03 -10.88 -25.83
CA VAL A 198 0.63 -11.40 -27.06
C VAL A 198 0.19 -12.86 -27.22
N PRO A 199 -0.59 -13.20 -28.27
CA PRO A 199 -0.96 -14.59 -28.55
C PRO A 199 0.29 -15.47 -28.70
N ALA A 200 0.23 -16.71 -28.18
CA ALA A 200 1.34 -17.65 -28.28
C ALA A 200 1.76 -17.97 -29.73
N ASP A 201 0.84 -17.81 -30.68
CA ASP A 201 1.05 -18.05 -32.12
C ASP A 201 1.40 -16.77 -32.91
N ALA A 202 1.62 -15.64 -32.23
CA ALA A 202 2.06 -14.43 -32.91
C ALA A 202 3.44 -14.68 -33.55
N PRO A 203 3.63 -14.43 -34.86
CA PRO A 203 4.95 -14.55 -35.46
C PRO A 203 5.88 -13.64 -34.69
N ALA A 204 7.05 -14.16 -34.29
CA ALA A 204 8.08 -13.44 -33.56
C ALA A 204 8.46 -12.18 -34.34
N GLY A 205 7.77 -11.07 -34.10
CA GLY A 205 8.10 -9.76 -34.63
C GLY A 205 9.46 -9.40 -34.07
N ASN A 206 10.38 -9.01 -34.96
CA ASN A 206 11.76 -8.63 -34.70
C ASN A 206 11.97 -7.84 -33.40
N HIS A 207 12.09 -8.55 -32.28
CA HIS A 207 12.77 -8.10 -31.09
C HIS A 207 14.08 -8.86 -31.08
N SER A 208 15.17 -8.11 -31.21
CA SER A 208 16.53 -8.62 -31.16
C SER A 208 16.66 -9.69 -30.07
N PRO A 209 17.18 -10.89 -30.40
CA PRO A 209 17.36 -11.90 -29.37
C PRO A 209 18.33 -11.34 -28.31
N ALA A 210 17.96 -11.53 -27.05
CA ALA A 210 18.88 -11.35 -25.93
C ALA A 210 20.20 -12.07 -26.23
N PRO A 211 21.36 -11.54 -25.81
CA PRO A 211 22.64 -12.18 -26.07
C PRO A 211 22.60 -13.60 -25.49
N LYS A 212 22.77 -14.60 -26.36
CA LYS A 212 22.90 -16.00 -25.93
C LYS A 212 24.01 -16.08 -24.88
N PRO A 213 23.82 -16.82 -23.77
CA PRO A 213 24.92 -17.14 -22.88
C PRO A 213 25.98 -17.89 -23.69
N ALA A 214 27.22 -17.41 -23.63
CA ALA A 214 28.35 -18.04 -24.28
C ALA A 214 28.48 -19.50 -23.80
N PRO A 215 28.74 -20.47 -24.68
CA PRO A 215 28.97 -21.84 -24.27
C PRO A 215 30.23 -21.89 -23.40
N ALA A 216 30.10 -22.48 -22.21
CA ALA A 216 31.24 -22.80 -21.36
C ALA A 216 32.19 -23.70 -22.16
N THR A 217 33.36 -23.15 -22.49
CA THR A 217 34.45 -23.87 -23.13
C THR A 217 34.79 -25.07 -22.26
N GLN A 218 34.60 -26.27 -22.81
CA GLN A 218 35.14 -27.51 -22.27
C GLN A 218 36.65 -27.37 -22.21
N LEU A 219 37.19 -27.29 -21.00
CA LEU A 219 38.62 -27.31 -20.74
C LEU A 219 39.04 -28.78 -20.72
N THR A 220 39.27 -29.34 -21.91
CA THR A 220 39.88 -30.66 -22.06
C THR A 220 41.39 -30.49 -22.02
N GLU A 221 41.99 -31.23 -21.09
CA GLU A 221 43.39 -31.61 -20.95
C GLU A 221 44.29 -31.38 -22.17
N GLN A 222 45.31 -30.54 -22.00
CA GLN A 222 46.60 -30.70 -22.70
C GLN A 222 47.72 -29.99 -21.92
N LEU A 223 48.21 -30.65 -20.86
CA LEU A 223 49.58 -30.43 -20.38
C LEU A 223 50.28 -31.78 -20.35
N GLY A 224 50.87 -32.10 -21.49
CA GLY A 224 51.83 -33.18 -21.65
C GLY A 224 53.06 -32.65 -22.38
N MET A 225 54.17 -32.63 -21.62
CA MET A 225 55.57 -32.82 -22.03
C MET A 225 56.46 -31.61 -22.37
N GLY A 226 57.57 -31.51 -21.63
CA GLY A 226 58.88 -31.09 -22.12
C GLY A 226 59.55 -29.94 -21.36
N PHE A 227 60.20 -30.18 -20.22
CA PHE A 227 61.64 -30.46 -20.02
C PHE A 227 61.90 -30.73 -18.53
#